data_AF-A0A970S7Q8-F1
#
_entry.id   AF-A0A970S7Q8-F1
#
_cell.length_a   1.000
_cell.length_b   1.000
_cell.length_c   1.000
_cell.angle_alpha   90.00
_cell.angle_beta   90.00
_cell.angle_gamma   90.00
#
_symmetry.space_group_name_H-M   'P 1'
#
loop_
_entity.id
_entity.type
_entity.pdbx_description
1 polymer ?
#
loop_
_entity_poly.entity_id
_entity_poly.type
_entity_poly.pdbx_seq_one_letter_code
_entity_poly.pdbx_strand_id
1 'polypeptide(L)'
;MRMGTILQPIHFALLSLGGAALVMCTQNAFSAPVQGYVMSVQMTPAVCLIDSTKSKKRKCLEGYSLNIEGLYPEVSTRECSTHSSAKLPPLQAKVVARVMPDDAARVQLWQGIGGCVPMNASQYFRMIINNADRINVPAVLTRQATQTVQLGQLRSLFLKSNSGMSSK
;
A
#
# COMPACT_ATOMS: atom_id res chain seq x y z
N MET A 1 90.35 -24.55 21.19
CA MET A 1 89.73 -25.63 22.00
C MET A 1 88.84 -24.98 23.04
N ARG A 2 87.55 -25.41 23.14
CA ARG A 2 86.41 -24.81 23.90
C ARG A 2 85.81 -23.57 23.21
N MET A 3 84.68 -23.62 22.49
CA MET A 3 83.32 -24.13 22.76
C MET A 3 82.58 -23.31 23.83
N GLY A 4 81.53 -22.59 23.41
CA GLY A 4 80.68 -21.76 24.26
C GLY A 4 79.64 -20.95 23.48
N THR A 5 78.70 -21.65 22.84
CA THR A 5 77.39 -21.12 22.39
C THR A 5 76.46 -20.94 23.58
N ILE A 6 75.58 -19.92 23.58
CA ILE A 6 74.17 -20.01 24.02
C ILE A 6 73.38 -18.88 23.34
N LEU A 7 72.35 -19.31 22.62
CA LEU A 7 71.37 -18.55 21.86
C LEU A 7 70.10 -18.46 22.74
N GLN A 8 69.61 -17.24 23.06
CA GLN A 8 68.35 -17.07 23.80
C GLN A 8 67.17 -16.95 22.82
N PRO A 9 66.05 -17.67 23.05
CA PRO A 9 64.86 -17.59 22.21
C PRO A 9 63.90 -16.48 22.65
N ILE A 10 63.40 -15.75 21.66
CA ILE A 10 62.32 -14.76 21.74
C ILE A 10 61.01 -15.53 21.95
N HIS A 11 60.41 -15.45 23.13
CA HIS A 11 59.06 -15.96 23.37
C HIS A 11 58.03 -14.84 23.11
N PHE A 12 57.35 -14.94 21.97
CA PHE A 12 56.10 -14.24 21.66
C PHE A 12 55.00 -14.76 22.61
N ALA A 13 54.60 -13.95 23.59
CA ALA A 13 53.37 -14.17 24.33
C ALA A 13 52.23 -13.44 23.62
N LEU A 14 51.35 -14.21 22.98
CA LEU A 14 50.13 -13.74 22.32
C LEU A 14 49.14 -13.15 23.35
N LEU A 15 48.81 -11.87 23.21
CA LEU A 15 47.64 -11.25 23.81
C LEU A 15 46.37 -11.76 23.11
N SER A 16 45.62 -12.65 23.75
CA SER A 16 44.24 -12.95 23.34
C SER A 16 43.29 -11.91 23.93
N LEU A 17 43.09 -10.80 23.20
CA LEU A 17 41.91 -9.96 23.39
C LEU A 17 40.69 -10.77 22.92
N GLY A 18 39.96 -11.35 23.88
CA GLY A 18 38.64 -11.95 23.65
C GLY A 18 37.62 -10.85 23.36
N GLY A 19 37.55 -10.41 22.10
CA GLY A 19 36.49 -9.53 21.62
C GLY A 19 35.18 -10.30 21.50
N ALA A 20 34.25 -10.09 22.43
CA ALA A 20 32.87 -10.51 22.28
C ALA A 20 32.22 -9.66 21.17
N ALA A 21 32.27 -10.14 19.94
CA ALA A 21 31.53 -9.55 18.83
C ALA A 21 30.03 -9.79 19.06
N LEU A 22 29.34 -8.77 19.54
CA LEU A 22 27.87 -8.70 19.53
C LEU A 22 27.42 -8.68 18.06
N VAL A 23 27.10 -9.85 17.53
CA VAL A 23 26.45 -9.99 16.23
C VAL A 23 25.03 -9.44 16.39
N MET A 24 24.83 -8.19 15.95
CA MET A 24 23.49 -7.65 15.76
C MET A 24 22.87 -8.38 14.56
N CYS A 25 22.00 -9.35 14.82
CA CYS A 25 21.12 -9.90 13.79
C CYS A 25 20.18 -8.77 13.32
N THR A 26 20.50 -8.16 12.18
CA THR A 26 19.56 -7.31 11.47
C THR A 26 18.42 -8.19 10.97
N GLN A 27 17.26 -8.12 11.64
CA GLN A 27 16.06 -8.78 11.16
C GLN A 27 15.60 -8.07 9.90
N ASN A 28 15.96 -8.59 8.73
CA ASN A 28 15.25 -8.26 7.50
C ASN A 28 13.86 -8.89 7.63
N ALA A 29 12.85 -8.07 7.91
CA ALA A 29 11.46 -8.49 7.87
C ALA A 29 11.14 -8.93 6.43
N PHE A 30 11.21 -10.24 6.19
CA PHE A 30 10.85 -10.83 4.92
C PHE A 30 9.32 -10.79 4.82
N SER A 31 8.77 -9.74 4.20
CA SER A 31 7.34 -9.73 3.87
C SER A 31 7.06 -10.89 2.92
N ALA A 32 6.01 -11.66 3.19
CA ALA A 32 5.55 -12.69 2.26
C ALA A 32 5.35 -12.08 0.86
N PRO A 33 5.65 -12.82 -0.21
CA PRO A 33 5.50 -12.30 -1.56
C PRO A 33 4.05 -11.94 -1.84
N VAL A 34 3.84 -10.73 -2.36
CA VAL A 34 2.51 -10.26 -2.80
C VAL A 34 2.14 -11.01 -4.08
N GLN A 35 1.03 -11.75 -4.04
CA GLN A 35 0.55 -12.55 -5.17
C GLN A 35 -0.19 -11.70 -6.21
N GLY A 36 -0.81 -10.61 -5.75
CA GLY A 36 -1.65 -9.75 -6.55
C GLY A 36 -2.19 -8.58 -5.73
N TYR A 37 -3.03 -7.78 -6.35
CA TYR A 37 -3.72 -6.68 -5.68
C TYR A 37 -5.19 -6.64 -6.09
N VAL A 38 -6.05 -6.34 -5.12
CA VAL A 38 -7.47 -6.10 -5.33
C VAL A 38 -7.76 -4.64 -5.06
N MET A 39 -8.24 -3.93 -6.09
CA MET A 39 -8.69 -2.56 -5.94
C MET A 39 -10.16 -2.53 -5.50
N SER A 40 -10.43 -2.00 -4.31
CA SER A 40 -11.80 -1.74 -3.85
C SER A 40 -12.27 -0.38 -4.34
N VAL A 41 -13.38 -0.37 -5.06
CA VAL A 41 -14.00 0.83 -5.63
C VAL A 41 -15.41 0.95 -5.09
N GLN A 42 -15.71 2.10 -4.52
CA GLN A 42 -17.03 2.45 -4.01
C GLN A 42 -17.77 3.33 -5.00
N MET A 43 -19.03 3.00 -5.25
CA MET A 43 -19.96 3.92 -5.91
C MET A 43 -20.44 4.94 -4.89
N THR A 44 -19.78 6.10 -4.88
CA THR A 44 -20.04 7.19 -3.93
C THR A 44 -21.53 7.54 -3.80
N PRO A 45 -22.34 7.73 -4.88
CA PRO A 45 -23.75 8.07 -4.70
C PRO A 45 -24.54 6.99 -3.95
N ALA A 46 -24.26 5.71 -4.17
CA ALA A 46 -24.91 4.64 -3.39
C ALA A 46 -24.48 4.67 -1.93
N VAL A 47 -23.18 4.82 -1.63
CA VAL A 47 -22.69 4.89 -0.25
C VAL A 47 -23.28 6.08 0.50
N CYS A 48 -23.38 7.23 -0.17
CA CYS A 48 -23.94 8.45 0.42
C CYS A 48 -25.46 8.36 0.64
N LEU A 49 -26.18 7.58 -0.17
CA LEU A 49 -27.60 7.32 0.00
C LEU A 49 -27.90 6.28 1.09
N ILE A 50 -27.11 5.20 1.16
CA ILE A 50 -27.32 4.09 2.10
C ILE A 50 -26.88 4.48 3.52
N ASP A 51 -25.76 5.20 3.63
CA ASP A 51 -25.16 5.57 4.92
C ASP A 51 -25.24 7.07 5.15
N SER A 52 -26.32 7.51 5.80
CA SER A 52 -26.57 8.92 6.09
C SER A 52 -25.50 9.55 6.98
N THR A 53 -24.76 8.76 7.75
CA THR A 53 -23.63 9.25 8.57
C THR A 53 -22.46 9.71 7.71
N LYS A 54 -22.35 9.20 6.48
CA LYS A 54 -21.31 9.57 5.51
C LYS A 54 -21.72 10.72 4.59
N SER A 55 -22.99 11.14 4.59
CA SER A 55 -23.52 12.22 3.74
C SER A 55 -22.74 13.55 3.83
N LYS A 56 -22.14 13.84 4.98
CA LYS A 56 -21.33 15.06 5.21
C LYS A 56 -19.85 14.92 4.82
N LYS A 57 -19.41 13.75 4.37
CA LYS A 57 -18.03 13.55 3.92
C LYS A 57 -17.80 14.24 2.59
N ARG A 58 -16.56 14.69 2.38
CA ARG A 58 -16.12 15.40 1.15
C ARG A 58 -16.54 14.68 -0.13
N LYS A 59 -16.42 13.34 -0.18
CA LYS A 59 -16.83 12.54 -1.33
C LYS A 59 -18.32 12.68 -1.72
N CYS A 60 -19.21 12.86 -0.74
CA CYS A 60 -20.64 13.01 -0.98
C CYS A 60 -21.01 14.42 -1.43
N LEU A 61 -20.33 15.44 -0.90
CA LEU A 61 -20.61 16.84 -1.20
C LEU A 61 -20.06 17.28 -2.57
N GLU A 62 -18.91 16.74 -2.97
CA GLU A 62 -18.23 17.12 -4.22
C GLU A 62 -18.72 16.32 -5.45
N GLY A 63 -19.70 15.41 -5.28
CA GLY A 63 -20.35 14.74 -6.41
C GLY A 63 -19.48 13.72 -7.15
N TYR A 64 -18.55 13.06 -6.47
CA TYR A 64 -17.74 12.00 -7.10
C TYR A 64 -18.63 10.86 -7.58
N SER A 65 -18.42 10.37 -8.81
CA SER A 65 -19.11 9.16 -9.29
C SER A 65 -18.58 7.89 -8.61
N LEU A 66 -17.26 7.80 -8.45
CA LEU A 66 -16.57 6.69 -7.81
C LEU A 66 -15.54 7.21 -6.81
N ASN A 67 -15.25 6.40 -5.79
CA ASN A 67 -14.20 6.63 -4.80
C ASN A 67 -13.39 5.34 -4.65
N ILE A 68 -12.06 5.44 -4.69
CA ILE A 68 -11.21 4.29 -4.37
C ILE A 68 -11.16 4.17 -2.85
N GLU A 69 -11.47 2.99 -2.32
CA GLU A 69 -11.36 2.70 -0.89
C GLU A 69 -9.94 2.25 -0.54
N GLY A 70 -9.34 1.42 -1.38
CA GLY A 70 -7.96 0.98 -1.21
C GLY A 70 -7.51 0.00 -2.28
N LEU A 71 -6.22 -0.28 -2.28
CA LEU A 71 -5.58 -1.32 -3.07
C LEU A 71 -4.98 -2.36 -2.11
N TYR A 72 -5.66 -3.48 -1.97
CA TYR A 72 -5.35 -4.49 -0.96
C TYR A 72 -4.42 -5.55 -1.53
N PRO A 73 -3.27 -5.82 -0.90
CA PRO A 73 -2.37 -6.86 -1.36
C PRO A 73 -2.95 -8.25 -1.06
N GLU A 74 -2.83 -9.17 -2.01
CA GLU A 74 -3.12 -10.58 -1.80
C GLU A 74 -1.89 -11.26 -1.20
N VAL A 75 -1.90 -11.44 0.12
CA VAL A 75 -0.79 -12.00 0.90
C VAL A 75 -1.29 -13.07 1.86
N SER A 76 -0.41 -14.01 2.21
CA SER A 76 -0.68 -15.02 3.25
C SER A 76 -0.39 -14.52 4.68
N THR A 77 0.32 -13.40 4.80
CA THR A 77 0.66 -12.76 6.08
C THR A 77 -0.57 -12.17 6.74
N ARG A 78 -0.66 -12.32 8.08
CA ARG A 78 -1.77 -11.80 8.89
C ARG A 78 -1.53 -10.40 9.45
N GLU A 79 -0.28 -10.01 9.67
CA GLU A 79 0.09 -8.71 10.24
C GLU A 79 0.68 -7.80 9.16
N CYS A 80 -0.10 -6.82 8.72
CA CYS A 80 0.27 -5.88 7.66
C CYS A 80 0.44 -4.45 8.16
N SER A 81 0.34 -4.23 9.48
CA SER A 81 0.39 -2.87 10.01
C SER A 81 1.78 -2.24 9.86
N THR A 82 1.81 -0.92 9.77
CA THR A 82 3.05 -0.13 9.76
C THR A 82 2.88 1.16 10.52
N HIS A 83 3.94 1.59 11.18
CA HIS A 83 4.05 2.92 11.79
C HIS A 83 4.75 3.94 10.88
N SER A 84 5.13 3.52 9.66
CA SER A 84 5.75 4.42 8.70
C SER A 84 4.78 5.53 8.26
N SER A 85 5.33 6.69 7.94
CA SER A 85 4.53 7.87 7.59
C SER A 85 3.73 7.68 6.29
N ALA A 86 2.44 7.97 6.35
CA ALA A 86 1.57 8.08 5.17
C ALA A 86 1.67 9.46 4.48
N LYS A 87 2.50 10.38 4.99
CA LYS A 87 2.57 11.77 4.50
C LYS A 87 3.07 11.80 3.06
N LEU A 88 2.27 12.43 2.20
CA LEU A 88 2.58 12.59 0.77
C LEU A 88 3.10 14.01 0.48
N PRO A 89 3.95 14.17 -0.53
CA PRO A 89 4.26 15.48 -1.09
C PRO A 89 2.98 16.23 -1.49
N PRO A 90 2.89 17.56 -1.29
CA PRO A 90 1.65 18.32 -1.51
C PRO A 90 1.03 18.12 -2.90
N LEU A 91 1.86 18.08 -3.94
CA LEU A 91 1.42 17.83 -5.31
C LEU A 91 0.79 16.44 -5.46
N GLN A 92 1.42 15.41 -4.90
CA GLN A 92 0.88 14.05 -4.93
C GLN A 92 -0.41 13.96 -4.13
N ALA A 93 -0.46 14.55 -2.93
CA ALA A 93 -1.67 14.56 -2.10
C ALA A 93 -2.88 15.14 -2.83
N LYS A 94 -2.68 16.20 -3.62
CA LYS A 94 -3.71 16.81 -4.48
C LYS A 94 -4.18 15.88 -5.59
N VAL A 95 -3.27 15.16 -6.25
CA VAL A 95 -3.62 14.22 -7.31
C VAL A 95 -4.37 13.01 -6.74
N VAL A 96 -3.89 12.44 -5.63
CA VAL A 96 -4.54 11.33 -4.93
C VAL A 96 -5.94 11.72 -4.45
N ALA A 97 -6.14 12.98 -4.02
CA ALA A 97 -7.43 13.46 -3.55
C ALA A 97 -8.54 13.38 -4.62
N ARG A 98 -8.20 13.32 -5.91
CA ARG A 98 -9.18 13.16 -7.01
C ARG A 98 -9.84 11.78 -7.02
N VAL A 99 -9.20 10.77 -6.43
CA VAL A 99 -9.69 9.37 -6.39
C VAL A 99 -9.91 8.88 -4.95
N MET A 100 -9.24 9.49 -3.97
CA MET A 100 -9.33 9.24 -2.53
C MET A 100 -9.30 10.57 -1.75
N PRO A 101 -10.45 11.25 -1.58
CA PRO A 101 -10.52 12.61 -1.05
C PRO A 101 -10.41 12.71 0.49
N ASP A 102 -10.64 11.61 1.23
CA ASP A 102 -10.54 11.60 2.70
C ASP A 102 -9.11 11.28 3.15
N ASP A 103 -8.41 12.29 3.67
CA ASP A 103 -7.01 12.15 4.10
C ASP A 103 -6.84 11.18 5.28
N ALA A 104 -7.75 11.20 6.24
CA ALA A 104 -7.70 10.29 7.39
C ALA A 104 -7.87 8.83 6.94
N ALA A 105 -8.74 8.58 5.96
CA ALA A 105 -8.90 7.26 5.37
C ALA A 105 -7.63 6.78 4.65
N ARG A 106 -6.89 7.68 3.98
CA ARG A 106 -5.59 7.34 3.37
C ARG A 106 -4.56 6.94 4.42
N VAL A 107 -4.48 7.68 5.53
CA VAL A 107 -3.57 7.37 6.63
C VAL A 107 -3.90 6.00 7.23
N GLN A 108 -5.18 5.74 7.52
CA GLN A 108 -5.64 4.46 8.08
C GLN A 108 -5.37 3.29 7.13
N LEU A 109 -5.65 3.45 5.83
CA LEU A 109 -5.35 2.43 4.83
C LEU A 109 -3.87 2.10 4.83
N TRP A 110 -2.99 3.10 4.72
CA TRP A 110 -1.54 2.88 4.70
C TRP A 110 -1.07 2.17 5.97
N GLN A 111 -1.52 2.62 7.13
CA GLN A 111 -1.16 2.02 8.41
C GLN A 111 -1.61 0.56 8.53
N GLY A 112 -2.69 0.15 7.85
CA GLY A 112 -3.20 -1.22 7.91
C GLY A 112 -2.56 -2.19 6.91
N ILE A 113 -2.00 -1.70 5.80
CA ILE A 113 -1.48 -2.57 4.71
C ILE A 113 0.01 -2.38 4.42
N GLY A 114 0.61 -1.28 4.87
CA GLY A 114 1.93 -0.84 4.44
C GLY A 114 3.07 -1.78 4.83
N GLY A 115 2.89 -2.63 5.85
CA GLY A 115 3.84 -3.67 6.22
C GLY A 115 3.88 -4.87 5.26
N CYS A 116 2.83 -5.05 4.45
CA CYS A 116 2.70 -6.17 3.51
C CYS A 116 3.04 -5.82 2.06
N VAL A 117 3.39 -4.57 1.77
CA VAL A 117 3.71 -4.11 0.41
C VAL A 117 5.19 -3.74 0.31
N PRO A 118 5.89 -4.12 -0.78
CA PRO A 118 7.32 -3.87 -0.95
C PRO A 118 7.59 -2.44 -1.48
N MET A 119 6.93 -1.44 -0.92
CA MET A 119 7.01 -0.05 -1.38
C MET A 119 6.67 0.91 -0.25
N ASN A 120 7.07 2.18 -0.37
CA ASN A 120 6.67 3.21 0.59
C ASN A 120 5.28 3.81 0.25
N ALA A 121 4.73 4.61 1.15
CA ALA A 121 3.43 5.27 0.98
C ALA A 121 3.31 6.03 -0.34
N SER A 122 4.33 6.82 -0.71
CA SER A 122 4.30 7.61 -1.96
C SER A 122 4.21 6.71 -3.19
N GLN A 123 4.94 5.60 -3.22
CA GLN A 123 4.87 4.63 -4.31
C GLN A 123 3.51 3.92 -4.35
N TYR A 124 2.99 3.54 -3.18
CA TYR A 124 1.68 2.90 -3.04
C TYR A 124 0.54 3.78 -3.56
N PHE A 125 0.45 5.04 -3.11
CA PHE A 125 -0.62 5.93 -3.58
C PHE A 125 -0.46 6.33 -5.05
N ARG A 126 0.76 6.32 -5.60
CA ARG A 126 0.96 6.46 -7.05
C ARG A 126 0.42 5.24 -7.80
N MET A 127 0.62 4.03 -7.29
CA MET A 127 0.05 2.81 -7.85
C MET A 127 -1.48 2.86 -7.84
N ILE A 128 -2.10 3.37 -6.78
CA ILE A 128 -3.55 3.60 -6.72
C ILE A 128 -4.01 4.51 -7.86
N ILE A 129 -3.39 5.69 -8.04
CA ILE A 129 -3.75 6.61 -9.12
C ILE A 129 -3.64 5.92 -10.48
N ASN A 130 -2.51 5.27 -10.74
CA ASN A 130 -2.25 4.62 -12.03
C ASN A 130 -3.26 3.51 -12.39
N ASN A 131 -3.80 2.83 -11.37
CA ASN A 131 -4.83 1.81 -11.57
C ASN A 131 -6.22 2.44 -11.69
N ALA A 132 -6.52 3.47 -10.90
CA ALA A 132 -7.79 4.18 -10.95
C ALA A 132 -8.00 4.89 -12.29
N ASP A 133 -6.95 5.50 -12.86
CA ASP A 133 -6.98 6.18 -14.15
C ASP A 133 -7.30 5.23 -15.33
N ARG A 134 -7.20 3.91 -15.13
CA ARG A 134 -7.54 2.89 -16.13
C ARG A 134 -8.99 2.43 -16.05
N ILE A 135 -9.73 2.83 -15.01
CA ILE A 135 -11.12 2.43 -14.82
C ILE A 135 -12.02 3.33 -15.66
N ASN A 136 -12.64 2.75 -16.68
CA ASN A 136 -13.69 3.40 -17.43
C ASN A 136 -15.01 3.30 -16.66
N VAL A 137 -15.51 4.44 -16.21
CA VAL A 137 -16.79 4.56 -15.52
C VAL A 137 -17.92 4.55 -16.55
N PRO A 138 -18.89 3.62 -16.46
CA PRO A 138 -20.03 3.62 -17.35
C PRO A 138 -20.80 4.95 -17.29
N ALA A 139 -21.23 5.46 -18.46
CA ALA A 139 -21.91 6.75 -18.58
C ALA A 139 -23.18 6.85 -17.71
N VAL A 140 -23.79 5.71 -17.37
CA VAL A 140 -24.92 5.66 -16.44
C VAL A 140 -24.53 6.30 -15.08
N LEU A 141 -23.30 6.13 -14.58
CA LEU A 141 -22.89 6.69 -13.27
C LEU A 141 -22.34 8.12 -13.34
N THR A 142 -22.17 8.69 -14.53
CA THR A 142 -21.64 10.04 -14.74
C THR A 142 -22.71 11.05 -15.17
N ARG A 143 -23.93 10.58 -15.44
CA ARG A 143 -25.07 11.44 -15.77
C ARG A 143 -25.58 12.20 -14.54
N GLN A 144 -25.94 13.46 -14.75
CA GLN A 144 -26.60 14.31 -13.75
C GLN A 144 -28.11 14.03 -13.65
N ALA A 145 -28.49 12.75 -13.60
CA ALA A 145 -29.89 12.34 -13.52
C ALA A 145 -30.05 11.11 -12.62
N THR A 146 -31.08 11.11 -11.78
CA THR A 146 -31.46 9.94 -11.01
C THR A 146 -32.07 8.90 -11.95
N GLN A 147 -31.57 7.67 -11.90
CA GLN A 147 -32.10 6.58 -12.70
C GLN A 147 -32.02 5.25 -11.93
N THR A 148 -32.95 4.36 -12.22
CA THR A 148 -32.94 2.98 -11.70
C THR A 148 -32.20 2.09 -12.70
N VAL A 149 -31.21 1.34 -12.23
CA VAL A 149 -30.42 0.42 -13.05
C VAL A 149 -30.42 -0.94 -12.39
N GLN A 150 -30.63 -2.00 -13.17
CA GLN A 150 -30.51 -3.37 -12.66
C GLN A 150 -29.04 -3.70 -12.38
N LEU A 151 -28.74 -4.34 -11.23
CA LEU A 151 -27.37 -4.67 -10.84
C LEU A 151 -26.62 -5.49 -11.90
N GLY A 152 -27.29 -6.48 -12.52
CA GLY A 152 -26.69 -7.29 -13.60
C GLY A 152 -26.32 -6.47 -14.83
N GLN A 153 -27.17 -5.51 -15.21
CA GLN A 153 -26.89 -4.58 -16.31
C GLN A 153 -25.70 -3.68 -15.97
N LEU A 154 -25.65 -3.13 -14.75
CA LEU A 154 -24.54 -2.30 -14.29
C LEU A 154 -23.21 -3.07 -14.33
N ARG A 155 -23.21 -4.34 -13.87
CA ARG A 155 -22.04 -5.23 -13.94
C ARG A 155 -21.58 -5.45 -15.39
N SER A 156 -22.51 -5.72 -16.31
CA SER A 156 -22.20 -5.88 -17.73
C SER A 156 -21.59 -4.62 -18.34
N LEU A 157 -22.10 -3.43 -17.98
CA LEU A 157 -21.54 -2.16 -18.44
C LEU A 157 -20.10 -1.96 -17.97
N PHE A 158 -19.79 -2.27 -16.70
CA PHE A 158 -18.42 -2.21 -16.20
C PHE A 158 -17.48 -3.17 -16.93
N LEU A 159 -17.89 -4.44 -17.12
CA LEU A 159 -17.09 -5.43 -17.83
C LEU A 159 -16.86 -5.04 -19.30
N LYS A 160 -17.88 -4.50 -19.97
CA LYS A 160 -17.78 -4.03 -21.36
C LYS A 160 -16.85 -2.82 -21.50
N SER A 161 -16.91 -1.87 -20.55
CA SER A 161 -16.06 -0.68 -20.56
C SER A 161 -14.63 -0.96 -20.10
N ASN A 162 -14.38 -2.09 -19.44
CA ASN A 162 -13.08 -2.45 -18.86
C ASN A 162 -12.70 -3.88 -19.27
N SER A 163 -12.26 -4.07 -20.52
CA SER A 163 -11.96 -5.38 -21.10
C SER A 163 -10.87 -6.19 -20.38
N GLY A 164 -10.08 -5.57 -19.49
CA GLY A 164 -9.13 -6.26 -18.61
C GLY A 164 -9.73 -6.82 -17.32
N MET A 165 -11.01 -6.55 -17.02
CA MET A 165 -11.71 -7.08 -15.85
C MET A 165 -12.40 -8.40 -16.20
N SER A 166 -12.18 -9.44 -15.41
CA SER A 166 -12.88 -10.72 -15.55
C SER A 166 -14.10 -10.79 -14.62
N SER A 167 -15.15 -11.47 -15.08
CA SER A 167 -16.28 -11.83 -14.21
C SER A 167 -15.88 -13.02 -13.36
N LYS A 168 -15.38 -12.77 -12.15
CA LYS A 168 -15.31 -13.81 -11.11
C LYS A 168 -16.63 -13.92 -10.37
#